data_AF-A0A1Y3YVT8-F1
#
_entry.id   AF-A0A1Y3YVT8-F1
#
_cell.length_a   1.000
_cell.length_b   1.000
_cell.length_c   1.000
_cell.angle_alpha   90.00
_cell.angle_beta   90.00
_cell.angle_gamma   90.00
#
_symmetry.space_group_name_H-M   'P 1'
#
loop_
_entity.id
_entity.type
_entity.pdbx_description
1 polymer ?
#
loop_
_entity_poly.entity_id
_entity_poly.type
_entity_poly.pdbx_seq_one_letter_code
_entity_poly.pdbx_strand_id
1 'polypeptide(L)'
;MITLQDKELLAKKGISEEQIAEQLACFEKGFPYLKLSAAASVEQGILAPDADEQKKYLNAWETYTQTDKTVVKFVPASGAASRMFKNLFEFLGAEYDAPQSSFEKTFFEKIEKFAFYDDLNAACQKTAGKDIPALLAAGNYKAVVAALLESAGLNYGALPKGLLKFHKYEDGSRTPLEEHLVEGALYAANKNGKVNVHFTVSPEHRALFKALVDEKAAAYAKKYGVDYNISFSEQKPSTDTIAADMENKPFRDNGKLLFRPGGHGALIENLNDLDADVIFIKNIDNVVPDKLKGDTVLYKKLIAGVLITLQQQAFAYLQLLDSGKYTHEQILDILQFVQKKLFCKNPETKNLEDAELVIYLKEKLNRPMRVCGMVKNVGEPGGGPFLAYNSDGTISLQILESSQIDMNDPEKKDMFEKGTHFNPVDLVCAVRDYKGHKFDLVKYVDKATGFISYKSKNGKDLKALELPGLWNGAMSDWNTVFVEVPLTTFNPVKTVNDLLREQHQ
;
A
#
# COMPACT_ATOMS: atom_id res chain seq x y z
N MET A 1 -12.54 -3.68 -34.12
CA MET A 1 -12.00 -5.03 -34.36
C MET A 1 -10.54 -5.08 -33.90
N ILE A 2 -10.17 -6.18 -33.22
CA ILE A 2 -8.78 -6.50 -32.86
C ILE A 2 -8.08 -7.00 -34.13
N THR A 3 -6.95 -6.40 -34.49
CA THR A 3 -6.13 -6.76 -35.66
C THR A 3 -5.10 -7.83 -35.31
N LEU A 4 -4.42 -8.41 -36.31
CA LEU A 4 -3.34 -9.39 -36.05
C LEU A 4 -2.20 -8.78 -35.22
N GLN A 5 -1.81 -7.53 -35.50
CA GLN A 5 -0.79 -6.80 -34.74
C GLN A 5 -1.22 -6.58 -33.27
N ASP A 6 -2.53 -6.39 -33.04
CA ASP A 6 -3.05 -6.27 -31.68
C ASP A 6 -2.93 -7.61 -30.95
N LYS A 7 -3.19 -8.75 -31.62
CA LYS A 7 -3.02 -10.10 -31.01
C LYS A 7 -1.57 -10.37 -30.62
N GLU A 8 -0.60 -9.98 -31.44
CA GLU A 8 0.82 -10.08 -31.12
C GLU A 8 1.21 -9.22 -29.90
N LEU A 9 0.67 -8.00 -29.82
CA LEU A 9 0.88 -7.11 -28.67
C LEU A 9 0.28 -7.70 -27.39
N LEU A 10 -0.94 -8.22 -27.48
CA LEU A 10 -1.64 -8.87 -26.36
C LEU A 10 -0.87 -10.10 -25.85
N ALA A 11 -0.41 -10.96 -26.76
CA ALA A 11 0.40 -12.12 -26.42
C ALA A 11 1.71 -11.73 -25.72
N LYS A 12 2.40 -10.68 -26.21
CA LYS A 12 3.63 -10.16 -25.58
C LYS A 12 3.38 -9.62 -24.17
N LYS A 13 2.20 -9.06 -23.92
CA LYS A 13 1.81 -8.54 -22.60
C LYS A 13 1.23 -9.62 -21.67
N GLY A 14 0.89 -10.79 -22.20
CA GLY A 14 0.18 -11.83 -21.45
C GLY A 14 -1.27 -11.44 -21.14
N ILE A 15 -1.93 -10.70 -22.04
CA ILE A 15 -3.33 -10.30 -21.91
C ILE A 15 -4.15 -11.10 -22.92
N SER A 16 -5.23 -11.74 -22.49
CA SER A 16 -6.14 -12.48 -23.37
C SER A 16 -7.18 -11.57 -24.03
N GLU A 17 -7.75 -12.00 -25.16
CA GLU A 17 -8.84 -11.28 -25.82
C GLU A 17 -10.09 -11.21 -24.91
N GLU A 18 -10.32 -12.22 -24.07
CA GLU A 18 -11.40 -12.25 -23.08
C GLU A 18 -11.20 -11.17 -22.02
N GLN A 19 -9.97 -11.00 -21.50
CA GLN A 19 -9.66 -9.92 -20.57
C GLN A 19 -9.93 -8.54 -21.20
N ILE A 20 -9.61 -8.35 -22.47
CA ILE A 20 -9.92 -7.10 -23.17
C ILE A 20 -11.44 -6.89 -23.28
N ALA A 21 -12.19 -7.95 -23.60
CA ALA A 21 -13.65 -7.88 -23.65
C ALA A 21 -14.25 -7.53 -22.28
N GLU A 22 -13.75 -8.14 -21.19
CA GLU A 22 -14.15 -7.80 -19.82
C GLU A 22 -13.87 -6.32 -19.50
N GLN A 23 -12.67 -5.82 -19.82
CA GLN A 23 -12.30 -4.42 -19.58
C GLN A 23 -13.20 -3.44 -20.37
N LEU A 24 -13.52 -3.76 -21.63
CA LEU A 24 -14.44 -2.94 -22.44
C LEU A 24 -15.86 -2.95 -21.88
N ALA A 25 -16.34 -4.12 -21.43
CA ALA A 25 -17.64 -4.21 -20.76
C ALA A 25 -17.69 -3.38 -19.46
N CYS A 26 -16.57 -3.28 -18.72
CA CYS A 26 -16.48 -2.37 -17.56
C CYS A 26 -16.63 -0.90 -17.96
N PHE A 27 -16.06 -0.46 -19.09
CA PHE A 27 -16.25 0.93 -19.57
C PHE A 27 -17.70 1.23 -19.95
N GLU A 28 -18.41 0.24 -20.52
CA GLU A 28 -19.82 0.38 -20.88
C GLU A 28 -20.75 0.38 -19.67
N LYS A 29 -20.53 -0.55 -18.73
CA LYS A 29 -21.38 -0.71 -17.54
C LYS A 29 -21.09 0.32 -16.44
N GLY A 30 -19.83 0.74 -16.33
CA GLY A 30 -19.33 1.44 -15.15
C GLY A 30 -19.20 0.53 -13.93
N PHE A 31 -18.81 1.14 -12.80
CA PHE A 31 -18.70 0.47 -11.51
C PHE A 31 -19.76 1.00 -10.54
N PRO A 32 -20.45 0.11 -9.80
CA PRO A 32 -21.42 0.53 -8.80
C PRO A 32 -20.71 1.14 -7.58
N TYR A 33 -21.37 2.09 -6.91
CA TYR A 33 -20.98 2.47 -5.57
C TYR A 33 -21.25 1.34 -4.58
N LEU A 34 -20.40 1.22 -3.57
CA LEU A 34 -20.57 0.20 -2.54
C LEU A 34 -21.68 0.59 -1.56
N LYS A 35 -22.53 -0.37 -1.25
CA LYS A 35 -23.57 -0.18 -0.23
C LYS A 35 -22.92 -0.21 1.15
N LEU A 36 -23.00 0.90 1.87
CA LEU A 36 -22.45 1.01 3.23
C LEU A 36 -23.49 0.67 4.29
N SER A 37 -23.08 -0.10 5.29
CA SER A 37 -23.84 -0.30 6.53
C SER A 37 -23.52 0.76 7.58
N ALA A 38 -22.24 1.11 7.75
CA ALA A 38 -21.78 2.11 8.71
C ALA A 38 -20.31 2.50 8.44
N ALA A 39 -19.88 3.66 8.95
CA ALA A 39 -18.46 3.93 9.14
C ALA A 39 -17.93 3.08 10.31
N ALA A 40 -16.68 2.60 10.21
CA ALA A 40 -16.08 1.86 11.31
C ALA A 40 -15.53 2.84 12.38
N SER A 41 -15.64 2.45 13.64
CA SER A 41 -15.14 3.18 14.80
C SER A 41 -14.65 2.22 15.87
N VAL A 42 -14.10 2.73 16.98
CA VAL A 42 -13.67 1.88 18.11
C VAL A 42 -14.87 1.14 18.73
N GLU A 43 -16.05 1.75 18.71
CA GLU A 43 -17.30 1.14 19.15
C GLU A 43 -17.84 0.11 18.15
N GLN A 44 -17.43 0.22 16.87
CA GLN A 44 -17.97 -0.58 15.78
C GLN A 44 -16.91 -0.88 14.71
N GLY A 45 -16.11 -1.91 14.91
CA GLY A 45 -15.24 -2.48 13.86
C GLY A 45 -13.74 -2.21 14.00
N ILE A 46 -13.31 -1.29 14.86
CA ILE A 46 -11.90 -1.00 15.12
C ILE A 46 -11.55 -1.49 16.52
N LEU A 47 -10.62 -2.43 16.60
CA LEU A 47 -10.08 -2.92 17.86
C LEU A 47 -9.13 -1.88 18.46
N ALA A 48 -9.33 -1.49 19.72
CA ALA A 48 -8.40 -0.68 20.48
C ALA A 48 -7.92 -1.48 21.71
N PRO A 49 -6.87 -2.31 21.57
CA PRO A 49 -6.45 -3.21 22.63
C PRO A 49 -5.99 -2.46 23.87
N ASP A 50 -6.46 -2.87 25.04
CA ASP A 50 -5.93 -2.36 26.32
C ASP A 50 -4.50 -2.87 26.58
N ALA A 51 -3.88 -2.44 27.69
CA ALA A 51 -2.49 -2.80 27.98
C ALA A 51 -2.26 -4.32 28.13
N ASP A 52 -3.22 -5.05 28.70
CA ASP A 52 -3.11 -6.50 28.90
C ASP A 52 -3.31 -7.25 27.57
N GLU A 53 -4.28 -6.81 26.76
CA GLU A 53 -4.47 -7.31 25.40
C GLU A 53 -3.25 -7.03 24.52
N GLN A 54 -2.65 -5.83 24.60
CA GLN A 54 -1.43 -5.49 23.89
C GLN A 54 -0.29 -6.44 24.25
N LYS A 55 -0.08 -6.68 25.55
CA LYS A 55 0.95 -7.62 26.01
C LYS A 55 0.72 -9.03 25.47
N LYS A 56 -0.54 -9.49 25.45
CA LYS A 56 -0.90 -10.79 24.89
C LYS A 56 -0.56 -10.88 23.40
N TYR A 57 -0.95 -9.89 22.61
CA TYR A 57 -0.69 -9.89 21.16
C TYR A 57 0.81 -9.78 20.85
N LEU A 58 1.55 -8.94 21.59
CA LEU A 58 3.01 -8.83 21.43
C LEU A 58 3.70 -10.18 21.73
N ASN A 59 3.29 -10.87 22.79
CA ASN A 59 3.81 -12.21 23.11
C ASN A 59 3.43 -13.25 22.04
N ALA A 60 2.23 -13.16 21.46
CA ALA A 60 1.82 -14.04 20.36
C ALA A 60 2.72 -13.84 19.12
N TRP A 61 3.06 -12.60 18.78
CA TRP A 61 4.00 -12.32 17.70
C TRP A 61 5.42 -12.79 18.02
N GLU A 62 5.92 -12.53 19.23
CA GLU A 62 7.24 -13.00 19.67
C GLU A 62 7.33 -14.53 19.61
N THR A 63 6.30 -15.24 20.06
CA THR A 63 6.23 -16.71 19.96
C THR A 63 6.22 -17.15 18.49
N TYR A 64 5.48 -16.45 17.63
CA TYR A 64 5.39 -16.79 16.22
C TYR A 64 6.73 -16.66 15.48
N THR A 65 7.53 -15.63 15.78
CA THR A 65 8.85 -15.45 15.15
C THR A 65 9.86 -16.52 15.58
N GLN A 66 9.59 -17.27 16.66
CA GLN A 66 10.37 -18.45 17.06
C GLN A 66 10.05 -19.74 16.28
N THR A 67 9.07 -19.70 15.37
CA THR A 67 8.72 -20.86 14.52
C THR A 67 9.54 -20.88 13.22
N ASP A 68 9.34 -21.93 12.40
CA ASP A 68 9.93 -22.03 11.04
C ASP A 68 9.11 -21.30 9.96
N LYS A 69 8.17 -20.45 10.37
CA LYS A 69 7.28 -19.72 9.47
C LYS A 69 8.01 -18.60 8.75
N THR A 70 7.65 -18.38 7.49
CA THR A 70 8.27 -17.38 6.64
C THR A 70 7.52 -16.06 6.74
N VAL A 71 8.25 -15.03 7.20
CA VAL A 71 7.77 -13.65 7.31
C VAL A 71 8.43 -12.82 6.22
N VAL A 72 7.64 -12.05 5.47
CA VAL A 72 8.13 -11.14 4.41
C VAL A 72 7.63 -9.73 4.65
N LYS A 73 8.50 -8.74 4.46
CA LYS A 73 8.11 -7.34 4.36
C LYS A 73 8.01 -6.94 2.89
N PHE A 74 6.79 -6.73 2.42
CA PHE A 74 6.47 -6.26 1.07
C PHE A 74 6.34 -4.73 1.03
N VAL A 75 7.14 -4.08 0.20
CA VAL A 75 7.25 -2.62 0.12
C VAL A 75 6.95 -2.16 -1.31
N PRO A 76 5.77 -1.59 -1.56
CA PRO A 76 5.48 -0.93 -2.83
C PRO A 76 6.38 0.28 -3.04
N ALA A 77 7.25 0.24 -4.05
CA ALA A 77 8.32 1.24 -4.27
C ALA A 77 8.45 1.71 -5.73
N SER A 78 7.50 1.37 -6.61
CA SER A 78 7.55 1.65 -8.05
C SER A 78 7.15 3.09 -8.43
N GLY A 79 6.62 3.87 -7.50
CA GLY A 79 6.18 5.24 -7.76
C GLY A 79 7.34 6.23 -7.93
N ALA A 80 7.37 6.95 -9.05
CA ALA A 80 8.27 8.08 -9.27
C ALA A 80 7.99 9.23 -8.27
N ALA A 81 9.05 9.91 -7.82
CA ALA A 81 8.93 11.06 -6.92
C ALA A 81 8.52 12.37 -7.63
N SER A 82 8.26 12.35 -8.94
CA SER A 82 7.95 13.57 -9.71
C SER A 82 6.84 14.44 -9.11
N ARG A 83 5.79 13.81 -8.54
CA ARG A 83 4.71 14.54 -7.84
C ARG A 83 5.18 15.24 -6.56
N MET A 84 6.16 14.66 -5.84
CA MET A 84 6.76 15.24 -4.64
C MET A 84 7.48 16.56 -4.93
N PHE A 85 8.00 16.72 -6.15
CA PHE A 85 8.70 17.91 -6.62
C PHE A 85 7.86 18.81 -7.54
N LYS A 86 6.54 18.59 -7.63
CA LYS A 86 5.65 19.32 -8.57
C LYS A 86 5.86 20.83 -8.50
N ASN A 87 5.84 21.40 -7.29
CA ASN A 87 5.99 22.86 -7.12
C ASN A 87 7.38 23.37 -7.50
N LEU A 88 8.43 22.55 -7.38
CA LEU A 88 9.76 22.93 -7.83
C LEU A 88 9.90 22.84 -9.35
N PHE A 89 9.25 21.88 -10.01
CA PHE A 89 9.15 21.86 -11.47
C PHE A 89 8.37 23.07 -12.00
N GLU A 90 7.27 23.44 -11.33
CA GLU A 90 6.50 24.65 -11.65
C GLU A 90 7.37 25.91 -11.51
N PHE A 91 8.15 26.02 -10.42
CA PHE A 91 9.11 27.12 -10.24
C PHE A 91 10.20 27.15 -11.32
N LEU A 92 10.76 25.99 -11.67
CA LEU A 92 11.83 25.89 -12.68
C LEU A 92 11.36 26.40 -14.06
N GLY A 93 10.10 26.12 -14.42
CA GLY A 93 9.48 26.57 -15.66
C GLY A 93 8.78 27.94 -15.60
N ALA A 94 8.81 28.64 -14.46
CA ALA A 94 8.15 29.93 -14.31
C ALA A 94 8.94 31.10 -14.92
N GLU A 95 8.24 32.18 -15.26
CA GLU A 95 8.83 33.42 -15.83
C GLU A 95 9.66 34.23 -14.80
N TYR A 96 9.58 33.89 -13.52
CA TYR A 96 10.30 34.58 -12.45
C TYR A 96 11.48 33.75 -11.94
N ASP A 97 12.52 34.41 -11.45
CA ASP A 97 13.78 33.76 -11.05
C ASP A 97 13.99 33.67 -9.53
N ALA A 98 13.17 34.38 -8.74
CA ALA A 98 13.25 34.40 -7.27
C ALA A 98 11.99 33.80 -6.63
N PRO A 99 12.09 33.13 -5.47
CA PRO A 99 10.94 32.50 -4.79
C PRO A 99 9.78 33.47 -4.53
N GLN A 100 8.60 33.16 -5.05
CA GLN A 100 7.39 33.96 -4.86
C GLN A 100 6.39 33.27 -3.94
N SER A 101 6.16 31.97 -4.14
CA SER A 101 5.19 31.21 -3.33
C SER A 101 5.74 30.93 -1.93
N SER A 102 4.82 30.71 -0.98
CA SER A 102 5.20 30.28 0.38
C SER A 102 5.96 28.94 0.36
N PHE A 103 5.62 28.06 -0.59
CA PHE A 103 6.30 26.78 -0.79
C PHE A 103 7.75 26.97 -1.19
N GLU A 104 8.02 27.77 -2.23
CA GLU A 104 9.38 28.03 -2.71
C GLU A 104 10.23 28.73 -1.64
N LYS A 105 9.67 29.77 -0.98
CA LYS A 105 10.35 30.49 0.10
C LYS A 105 10.76 29.54 1.22
N THR A 106 9.83 28.70 1.68
CA THR A 106 10.11 27.70 2.72
C THR A 106 11.21 26.73 2.31
N PHE A 107 11.19 26.27 1.05
CA PHE A 107 12.20 25.34 0.52
C PHE A 107 13.60 25.95 0.58
N PHE A 108 13.78 27.18 0.08
CA PHE A 108 15.09 27.83 0.03
C PHE A 108 15.56 28.35 1.40
N GLU A 109 14.66 28.90 2.23
CA GLU A 109 14.99 29.34 3.59
C GLU A 109 15.48 28.19 4.49
N LYS A 110 15.03 26.96 4.23
CA LYS A 110 15.35 25.77 5.02
C LYS A 110 16.18 24.75 4.26
N ILE A 111 16.84 25.16 3.16
CA ILE A 111 17.51 24.22 2.25
C ILE A 111 18.60 23.37 2.94
N GLU A 112 19.27 23.93 3.95
CA GLU A 112 20.29 23.26 4.77
C GLU A 112 19.75 22.11 5.64
N LYS A 113 18.43 22.06 5.86
CA LYS A 113 17.78 21.05 6.69
C LYS A 113 17.45 19.76 5.93
N PHE A 114 17.58 19.74 4.61
CA PHE A 114 17.33 18.54 3.84
C PHE A 114 18.50 17.56 3.95
N ALA A 115 18.18 16.27 4.08
CA ALA A 115 19.17 15.21 4.15
C ALA A 115 20.06 15.09 2.89
N PHE A 116 19.59 15.64 1.76
CA PHE A 116 20.33 15.70 0.50
C PHE A 116 21.09 17.02 0.29
N TYR A 117 21.15 17.94 1.27
CA TYR A 117 21.80 19.25 1.11
C TYR A 117 23.25 19.13 0.62
N ASP A 118 24.05 18.27 1.27
CA ASP A 118 25.47 18.13 0.94
C ASP A 118 25.68 17.60 -0.48
N ASP A 119 24.85 16.64 -0.92
CA ASP A 119 24.87 16.13 -2.29
C ASP A 119 24.42 17.20 -3.30
N LEU A 120 23.37 17.96 -2.96
CA LEU A 120 22.85 19.02 -3.81
C LEU A 120 23.86 20.15 -3.96
N ASN A 121 24.59 20.46 -2.89
CA ASN A 121 25.64 21.46 -2.91
C ASN A 121 26.79 21.05 -3.84
N ALA A 122 27.21 19.79 -3.77
CA ALA A 122 28.20 19.24 -4.70
C ALA A 122 27.68 19.21 -6.16
N ALA A 123 26.41 18.89 -6.37
CA ALA A 123 25.78 18.93 -7.68
C ALA A 123 25.76 20.36 -8.26
N CYS A 124 25.42 21.37 -7.44
CA CYS A 124 25.46 22.78 -7.83
C CYS A 124 26.87 23.24 -8.23
N GLN A 125 27.90 22.84 -7.47
CA GLN A 125 29.29 23.15 -7.81
C GLN A 125 29.69 22.54 -9.15
N LYS A 126 29.25 21.31 -9.44
CA LYS A 126 29.52 20.63 -10.70
C LYS A 126 28.79 21.24 -11.89
N THR A 127 27.52 21.61 -11.74
CA THR A 127 26.66 22.05 -12.86
C THR A 127 26.71 23.56 -13.10
N ALA A 128 26.88 24.35 -12.05
CA ALA A 128 26.82 25.81 -12.10
C ALA A 128 28.11 26.50 -11.62
N GLY A 129 29.13 25.74 -11.20
CA GLY A 129 30.42 26.26 -10.75
C GLY A 129 30.40 26.99 -9.41
N LYS A 130 29.29 26.94 -8.67
CA LYS A 130 29.07 27.63 -7.40
C LYS A 130 28.32 26.73 -6.42
N ASP A 131 28.58 26.92 -5.13
CA ASP A 131 27.81 26.28 -4.07
C ASP A 131 26.43 26.93 -3.91
N ILE A 132 25.56 26.29 -3.11
CA ILE A 132 24.19 26.77 -2.87
C ILE A 132 24.21 28.20 -2.31
N PRO A 133 24.95 28.54 -1.23
CA PRO A 133 24.96 29.91 -0.70
C PRO A 133 25.35 30.97 -1.74
N ALA A 134 26.37 30.72 -2.57
CA ALA A 134 26.79 31.65 -3.61
C ALA A 134 25.77 31.77 -4.75
N LEU A 135 25.05 30.69 -5.09
CA LEU A 135 23.94 30.74 -6.05
C LEU A 135 22.77 31.56 -5.52
N LEU A 136 22.37 31.35 -4.26
CA LEU A 136 21.27 32.09 -3.62
C LEU A 136 21.62 33.59 -3.50
N ALA A 137 22.84 33.92 -3.08
CA ALA A 137 23.31 35.31 -3.01
C ALA A 137 23.35 36.01 -4.38
N ALA A 138 23.58 35.26 -5.46
CA ALA A 138 23.54 35.75 -6.83
C ALA A 138 22.13 35.77 -7.44
N GLY A 139 21.09 35.39 -6.68
CA GLY A 139 19.72 35.29 -7.18
C GLY A 139 19.47 34.12 -8.14
N ASN A 140 20.39 33.16 -8.26
CA ASN A 140 20.31 32.05 -9.20
C ASN A 140 19.64 30.81 -8.57
N TYR A 141 18.39 30.97 -8.12
CA TYR A 141 17.61 29.92 -7.46
C TYR A 141 17.30 28.75 -8.41
N LYS A 142 17.06 29.03 -9.70
CA LYS A 142 16.75 28.00 -10.71
C LYS A 142 17.91 27.04 -10.92
N ALA A 143 19.16 27.47 -10.83
CA ALA A 143 20.30 26.55 -10.93
C ALA A 143 20.31 25.51 -9.81
N VAL A 144 19.88 25.88 -8.60
CA VAL A 144 19.75 24.94 -7.47
C VAL A 144 18.65 23.92 -7.75
N VAL A 145 17.50 24.36 -8.25
CA VAL A 145 16.38 23.45 -8.59
C VAL A 145 16.73 22.54 -9.76
N ALA A 146 17.39 23.05 -10.81
CA ALA A 146 17.86 22.25 -11.93
C ALA A 146 18.87 21.19 -11.47
N ALA A 147 19.83 21.57 -10.61
CA ALA A 147 20.78 20.63 -10.01
C ALA A 147 20.12 19.56 -9.14
N LEU A 148 18.96 19.84 -8.53
CA LEU A 148 18.19 18.84 -7.79
C LEU A 148 17.42 17.88 -8.73
N LEU A 149 16.68 18.44 -9.69
CA LEU A 149 15.67 17.68 -10.42
C LEU A 149 16.17 17.02 -11.69
N GLU A 150 17.14 17.62 -12.38
CA GLU A 150 17.57 17.21 -13.71
C GLU A 150 18.75 16.23 -13.68
N SER A 151 18.91 15.49 -14.78
CA SER A 151 19.93 14.45 -14.95
C SER A 151 21.38 14.96 -14.92
N ALA A 152 21.59 16.26 -15.15
CA ALA A 152 22.91 16.88 -15.02
C ALA A 152 23.37 16.96 -13.55
N GLY A 153 22.43 17.00 -12.60
CA GLY A 153 22.67 17.03 -11.16
C GLY A 153 22.27 15.73 -10.47
N LEU A 154 21.44 15.80 -9.44
CA LEU A 154 20.99 14.66 -8.64
C LEU A 154 19.90 13.81 -9.31
N ASN A 155 19.23 14.34 -10.32
CA ASN A 155 18.17 13.65 -11.05
C ASN A 155 16.95 13.23 -10.20
N TYR A 156 16.70 13.90 -9.07
CA TYR A 156 15.61 13.52 -8.14
C TYR A 156 14.22 13.63 -8.79
N GLY A 157 14.10 14.40 -9.87
CA GLY A 157 12.87 14.52 -10.65
C GLY A 157 12.43 13.23 -11.34
N ALA A 158 13.39 12.35 -11.68
CA ALA A 158 13.16 11.09 -12.38
C ALA A 158 13.31 9.85 -11.49
N LEU A 159 13.80 10.00 -10.25
CA LEU A 159 14.02 8.87 -9.34
C LEU A 159 12.77 8.55 -8.50
N PRO A 160 12.58 7.28 -8.10
CA PRO A 160 11.56 6.87 -7.15
C PRO A 160 11.96 7.28 -5.72
N LYS A 161 10.96 7.53 -4.86
CA LYS A 161 11.19 8.04 -3.48
C LYS A 161 12.15 7.16 -2.66
N GLY A 162 12.12 5.86 -2.88
CA GLY A 162 12.98 4.90 -2.19
C GLY A 162 14.49 5.13 -2.39
N LEU A 163 14.89 5.92 -3.38
CA LEU A 163 16.29 6.25 -3.69
C LEU A 163 16.67 7.69 -3.29
N LEU A 164 15.76 8.45 -2.70
CA LEU A 164 16.00 9.82 -2.28
C LEU A 164 16.39 9.86 -0.81
N LYS A 165 17.37 10.67 -0.43
CA LYS A 165 17.72 10.85 0.99
C LYS A 165 16.61 11.60 1.73
N PHE A 166 16.02 10.95 2.74
CA PHE A 166 14.94 11.51 3.56
C PHE A 166 15.45 12.00 4.91
N HIS A 167 16.31 11.24 5.57
CA HIS A 167 16.72 11.52 6.94
C HIS A 167 18.23 11.72 7.05
N LYS A 168 18.65 12.65 7.91
CA LYS A 168 20.05 12.94 8.22
C LYS A 168 20.37 12.47 9.63
N TYR A 169 21.47 11.73 9.78
CA TYR A 169 22.00 11.27 11.05
C TYR A 169 23.46 11.71 11.20
N GLU A 170 24.02 11.57 12.40
CA GLU A 170 25.46 11.76 12.63
C GLU A 170 26.31 10.80 11.79
N ASP A 171 25.80 9.58 11.54
CA ASP A 171 26.45 8.55 10.71
C ASP A 171 26.17 8.68 9.20
N GLY A 172 25.48 9.75 8.78
CA GLY A 172 25.17 10.06 7.39
C GLY A 172 23.68 10.11 7.07
N SER A 173 23.35 10.39 5.81
CA SER A 173 21.96 10.47 5.35
C SER A 173 21.45 9.12 4.84
N ARG A 174 20.16 8.83 5.06
CA ARG A 174 19.52 7.58 4.64
C ARG A 174 18.35 7.83 3.69
N THR A 175 18.18 6.89 2.77
CA THR A 175 17.04 6.75 1.90
C THR A 175 15.92 5.94 2.57
N PRO A 176 14.66 6.04 2.12
CA PRO A 176 13.60 5.19 2.63
C PRO A 176 13.86 3.70 2.44
N LEU A 177 14.54 3.27 1.37
CA LEU A 177 14.94 1.87 1.19
C LEU A 177 15.72 1.37 2.41
N GLU A 178 16.71 2.14 2.85
CA GLU A 178 17.54 1.83 4.01
C GLU A 178 16.70 1.81 5.30
N GLU A 179 15.75 2.73 5.46
CA GLU A 179 14.83 2.73 6.60
C GLU A 179 13.93 1.49 6.63
N HIS A 180 13.53 0.97 5.47
CA HIS A 180 12.76 -0.27 5.40
C HIS A 180 13.59 -1.50 5.79
N LEU A 181 14.91 -1.51 5.53
CA LEU A 181 15.83 -2.55 6.01
C LEU A 181 15.91 -2.53 7.54
N VAL A 182 16.09 -1.35 8.13
CA VAL A 182 16.12 -1.15 9.59
C VAL A 182 14.83 -1.68 10.22
N GLU A 183 13.68 -1.20 9.77
CA GLU A 183 12.38 -1.67 10.25
C GLU A 183 12.20 -3.20 10.09
N GLY A 184 12.66 -3.77 8.97
CA GLY A 184 12.60 -5.21 8.73
C GLY A 184 13.35 -6.00 9.81
N ALA A 185 14.53 -5.54 10.22
CA ALA A 185 15.29 -6.15 11.31
C ALA A 185 14.58 -6.04 12.66
N LEU A 186 13.86 -4.93 12.90
CA LEU A 186 13.25 -4.64 14.21
C LEU A 186 11.97 -5.44 14.49
N TYR A 187 11.21 -5.84 13.45
CA TYR A 187 9.95 -6.55 13.66
C TYR A 187 9.69 -7.78 12.78
N ALA A 188 10.49 -8.03 11.74
CA ALA A 188 10.26 -9.13 10.78
C ALA A 188 11.39 -10.19 10.74
N ALA A 189 12.35 -10.11 11.66
CA ALA A 189 13.37 -11.15 11.82
C ALA A 189 12.77 -12.45 12.39
N ASN A 190 13.16 -13.59 11.84
CA ASN A 190 12.81 -14.90 12.41
C ASN A 190 13.85 -15.40 13.42
N LYS A 191 13.62 -16.59 13.99
CA LYS A 191 14.50 -17.23 14.99
C LYS A 191 15.97 -17.39 14.58
N ASN A 192 16.25 -17.43 13.28
CA ASN A 192 17.61 -17.56 12.73
C ASN A 192 18.23 -16.20 12.39
N GLY A 193 17.58 -15.09 12.76
CA GLY A 193 18.00 -13.74 12.39
C GLY A 193 17.78 -13.41 10.91
N LYS A 194 17.03 -14.21 10.15
CA LYS A 194 16.77 -13.95 8.73
C LYS A 194 15.62 -12.96 8.57
N VAL A 195 15.83 -11.95 7.72
CA VAL A 195 14.85 -10.90 7.40
C VAL A 195 14.58 -10.91 5.90
N ASN A 196 13.35 -11.20 5.49
CA ASN A 196 12.96 -11.15 4.08
C ASN A 196 12.31 -9.80 3.75
N VAL A 197 12.88 -9.07 2.80
CA VAL A 197 12.31 -7.81 2.30
C VAL A 197 12.09 -7.93 0.80
N HIS A 198 10.90 -7.58 0.34
CA HIS A 198 10.53 -7.62 -1.06
C HIS A 198 10.07 -6.23 -1.50
N PHE A 199 10.74 -5.66 -2.49
CA PHE A 199 10.35 -4.37 -3.07
C PHE A 199 9.66 -4.59 -4.42
N THR A 200 8.56 -3.88 -4.67
CA THR A 200 8.06 -3.74 -6.04
C THR A 200 8.60 -2.46 -6.64
N VAL A 201 9.31 -2.57 -7.76
CA VAL A 201 10.02 -1.47 -8.40
C VAL A 201 9.58 -1.38 -9.87
N SER A 202 9.81 -0.22 -10.50
CA SER A 202 9.61 -0.12 -11.94
C SER A 202 10.82 -0.70 -12.69
N PRO A 203 10.62 -1.25 -13.90
CA PRO A 203 11.71 -1.86 -14.68
C PRO A 203 12.92 -0.92 -14.88
N GLU A 204 12.65 0.36 -15.12
CA GLU A 204 13.66 1.39 -15.35
C GLU A 204 14.49 1.74 -14.10
N HIS A 205 13.99 1.44 -12.90
CA HIS A 205 14.69 1.75 -11.64
C HIS A 205 15.25 0.52 -10.93
N ARG A 206 14.95 -0.70 -11.39
CA ARG A 206 15.40 -1.95 -10.76
C ARG A 206 16.91 -1.99 -10.53
N ALA A 207 17.70 -1.60 -11.54
CA ALA A 207 19.16 -1.63 -11.43
C ALA A 207 19.68 -0.69 -10.33
N LEU A 208 19.05 0.48 -10.16
CA LEU A 208 19.42 1.47 -9.14
C LEU A 208 19.08 0.97 -7.73
N PHE A 209 17.90 0.38 -7.54
CA PHE A 209 17.53 -0.27 -6.27
C PHE A 209 18.50 -1.40 -5.91
N LYS A 210 18.86 -2.24 -6.88
CA LYS A 210 19.82 -3.32 -6.64
C LYS A 210 21.19 -2.77 -6.24
N ALA A 211 21.69 -1.75 -6.93
CA ALA A 211 22.97 -1.13 -6.61
C ALA A 211 22.99 -0.57 -5.18
N LEU A 212 21.93 0.13 -4.76
CA LEU A 212 21.82 0.66 -3.40
C LEU A 212 21.78 -0.46 -2.34
N VAL A 213 21.07 -1.56 -2.63
CA VAL A 213 21.05 -2.74 -1.74
C VAL A 213 22.42 -3.40 -1.63
N ASP A 214 23.10 -3.61 -2.77
CA ASP A 214 24.45 -4.21 -2.79
C ASP A 214 25.45 -3.35 -1.99
N GLU A 215 25.28 -2.02 -2.01
CA GLU A 215 26.11 -1.08 -1.25
C GLU A 215 25.81 -1.11 0.26
N LYS A 216 24.53 -1.12 0.65
CA LYS A 216 24.11 -0.82 2.03
C LYS A 216 23.74 -2.04 2.88
N ALA A 217 23.22 -3.11 2.28
CA ALA A 217 22.59 -4.20 3.04
C ALA A 217 23.57 -4.89 4.01
N ALA A 218 24.84 -5.06 3.64
CA ALA A 218 25.85 -5.69 4.49
C ALA A 218 26.15 -4.87 5.76
N ALA A 219 26.16 -3.53 5.66
CA ALA A 219 26.36 -2.66 6.81
C ALA A 219 25.19 -2.76 7.80
N TYR A 220 23.95 -2.78 7.29
CA TYR A 220 22.75 -2.96 8.12
C TYR A 220 22.66 -4.37 8.72
N ALA A 221 23.01 -5.41 7.96
CA ALA A 221 23.06 -6.80 8.43
C ALA A 221 23.96 -6.90 9.66
N LYS A 222 25.17 -6.33 9.57
CA LYS A 222 26.12 -6.26 10.69
C LYS A 222 25.59 -5.41 11.84
N LYS A 223 25.00 -4.25 11.57
CA LYS A 223 24.49 -3.32 12.61
C LYS A 223 23.39 -3.96 13.46
N TYR A 224 22.49 -4.73 12.84
CA TYR A 224 21.34 -5.33 13.52
C TYR A 224 21.51 -6.82 13.85
N GLY A 225 22.61 -7.45 13.44
CA GLY A 225 22.86 -8.87 13.68
C GLY A 225 21.87 -9.78 12.94
N VAL A 226 21.52 -9.42 11.71
CA VAL A 226 20.54 -10.13 10.87
C VAL A 226 21.14 -10.53 9.53
N ASP A 227 20.52 -11.50 8.87
CA ASP A 227 20.79 -11.87 7.48
C ASP A 227 19.63 -11.42 6.59
N TYR A 228 19.92 -10.58 5.60
CA TYR A 228 18.90 -10.03 4.71
C TYR A 228 18.73 -10.87 3.45
N ASN A 229 17.50 -11.31 3.21
CA ASN A 229 17.06 -11.82 1.92
C ASN A 229 16.22 -10.75 1.21
N ILE A 230 16.85 -9.99 0.32
CA ILE A 230 16.21 -8.88 -0.40
C ILE A 230 15.88 -9.31 -1.82
N SER A 231 14.63 -9.12 -2.23
CA SER A 231 14.13 -9.48 -3.56
C SER A 231 13.33 -8.35 -4.19
N PHE A 232 13.18 -8.42 -5.51
CA PHE A 232 12.50 -7.40 -6.31
C PHE A 232 11.54 -8.04 -7.30
N SER A 233 10.35 -7.45 -7.44
CA SER A 233 9.43 -7.72 -8.55
C SER A 233 9.02 -6.43 -9.25
N GLU A 234 8.47 -6.58 -10.45
CA GLU A 234 7.89 -5.50 -11.25
C GLU A 234 6.40 -5.78 -11.42
N GLN A 235 5.60 -4.73 -11.59
CA GLN A 235 4.19 -4.91 -11.94
C GLN A 235 4.08 -5.72 -13.23
N LYS A 236 3.29 -6.79 -13.22
CA LYS A 236 3.14 -7.68 -14.38
C LYS A 236 2.47 -6.93 -15.54
N PRO A 237 3.04 -6.93 -16.76
CA PRO A 237 2.43 -6.30 -17.94
C PRO A 237 1.03 -6.82 -18.30
N SER A 238 0.67 -8.00 -17.80
CA SER A 238 -0.65 -8.64 -17.95
C SER A 238 -1.76 -7.96 -17.13
N THR A 239 -1.37 -7.10 -16.19
CA THR A 239 -2.29 -6.29 -15.38
C THR A 239 -2.58 -4.92 -15.97
N ASP A 240 -1.92 -4.57 -17.09
CA ASP A 240 -2.22 -3.34 -17.79
C ASP A 240 -3.64 -3.36 -18.35
N THR A 241 -4.31 -2.22 -18.28
CA THR A 241 -5.67 -2.06 -18.78
C THR A 241 -5.66 -1.32 -20.11
N ILE A 242 -6.57 -1.70 -21.00
CA ILE A 242 -6.78 -0.99 -22.26
C ILE A 242 -7.38 0.39 -21.97
N ALA A 243 -6.88 1.43 -22.63
CA ALA A 243 -7.54 2.72 -22.65
C ALA A 243 -8.74 2.67 -23.62
N ALA A 244 -9.82 3.38 -23.30
CA ALA A 244 -10.98 3.53 -24.16
C ALA A 244 -11.20 4.99 -24.57
N ASP A 245 -11.83 5.20 -25.72
CA ASP A 245 -12.36 6.52 -26.09
C ASP A 245 -13.66 6.85 -25.34
N MET A 246 -14.25 8.01 -25.60
CA MET A 246 -15.48 8.42 -24.91
C MET A 246 -16.68 7.54 -25.28
N GLU A 247 -16.64 6.88 -26.44
CA GLU A 247 -17.59 5.90 -26.94
C GLU A 247 -17.33 4.46 -26.45
N ASN A 248 -16.42 4.27 -25.47
CA ASN A 248 -16.04 2.99 -24.87
C ASN A 248 -15.40 1.99 -25.85
N LYS A 249 -14.87 2.46 -26.99
CA LYS A 249 -14.11 1.63 -27.92
C LYS A 249 -12.62 1.69 -27.58
N PRO A 250 -11.81 0.69 -27.98
CA PRO A 250 -10.36 0.70 -27.76
C PRO A 250 -9.69 1.98 -28.27
N PHE A 251 -9.06 2.73 -27.37
CA PHE A 251 -8.32 3.93 -27.72
C PHE A 251 -7.04 3.54 -28.47
N ARG A 252 -6.79 4.23 -29.59
CA ARG A 252 -5.60 4.01 -30.42
C ARG A 252 -4.73 5.25 -30.50
N ASP A 253 -3.44 5.07 -30.26
CA ASP A 253 -2.40 6.07 -30.46
C ASP A 253 -1.56 5.66 -31.67
N ASN A 254 -1.60 6.46 -32.74
CA ASN A 254 -0.97 6.14 -34.03
C ASN A 254 -1.30 4.73 -34.55
N GLY A 255 -2.57 4.32 -34.43
CA GLY A 255 -3.07 3.02 -34.89
C GLY A 255 -2.85 1.86 -33.93
N LYS A 256 -2.04 2.01 -32.88
CA LYS A 256 -1.76 0.96 -31.88
C LYS A 256 -2.66 1.10 -30.66
N LEU A 257 -3.05 -0.04 -30.07
CA LEU A 257 -3.76 -0.04 -28.78
C LEU A 257 -2.92 0.65 -27.70
N LEU A 258 -3.56 1.54 -26.95
CA LEU A 258 -2.94 2.18 -25.81
C LEU A 258 -3.31 1.43 -24.53
N PHE A 259 -2.29 1.06 -23.75
CA PHE A 259 -2.44 0.47 -22.42
C PHE A 259 -2.04 1.47 -21.34
N ARG A 260 -2.63 1.33 -20.16
CA ARG A 260 -2.32 2.10 -18.96
C ARG A 260 -2.02 1.13 -17.82
N PRO A 261 -1.15 1.51 -16.86
CA PRO A 261 -0.97 0.72 -15.65
C PRO A 261 -2.30 0.58 -14.92
N GLY A 262 -2.64 -0.63 -14.48
CA GLY A 262 -3.91 -0.94 -13.80
C GLY A 262 -4.05 -0.40 -12.36
N GLY A 263 -3.26 0.59 -11.97
CA GLY A 263 -3.22 1.13 -10.60
C GLY A 263 -2.57 0.17 -9.60
N HIS A 264 -2.66 0.51 -8.31
CA HIS A 264 -2.04 -0.30 -7.24
C HIS A 264 -2.73 -1.66 -7.05
N GLY A 265 -3.96 -1.83 -7.55
CA GLY A 265 -4.67 -3.12 -7.60
C GLY A 265 -3.89 -4.23 -8.29
N ALA A 266 -3.09 -3.88 -9.30
CA ALA A 266 -2.22 -4.81 -10.00
C ALA A 266 -1.20 -5.54 -9.10
N LEU A 267 -0.87 -4.97 -7.94
CA LEU A 267 0.08 -5.57 -7.01
C LEU A 267 -0.44 -6.85 -6.35
N ILE A 268 -1.74 -7.18 -6.46
CA ILE A 268 -2.26 -8.45 -5.94
C ILE A 268 -1.57 -9.66 -6.58
N GLU A 269 -1.20 -9.55 -7.85
CA GLU A 269 -0.43 -10.58 -8.57
C GLU A 269 0.98 -10.74 -8.00
N ASN A 270 1.67 -9.63 -7.72
CA ASN A 270 2.98 -9.64 -7.08
C ASN A 270 2.91 -10.23 -5.67
N LEU A 271 1.88 -9.88 -4.91
CA LEU A 271 1.62 -10.45 -3.58
C LEU A 271 1.32 -11.95 -3.68
N ASN A 272 0.53 -12.36 -4.69
CA ASN A 272 0.17 -13.75 -4.96
C ASN A 272 1.36 -14.61 -5.39
N ASP A 273 2.47 -14.03 -5.85
CA ASP A 273 3.68 -14.79 -6.19
C ASP A 273 4.55 -15.08 -4.95
N LEU A 274 4.39 -14.32 -3.86
CA LEU A 274 5.23 -14.46 -2.66
C LEU A 274 4.93 -15.73 -1.88
N ASP A 275 5.96 -16.54 -1.64
CA ASP A 275 5.86 -17.72 -0.79
C ASP A 275 6.16 -17.35 0.67
N ALA A 276 5.12 -17.02 1.43
CA ALA A 276 5.22 -16.58 2.82
C ALA A 276 4.02 -17.06 3.63
N ASP A 277 4.17 -17.12 4.96
CA ASP A 277 3.05 -17.34 5.88
C ASP A 277 2.44 -15.99 6.30
N VAL A 278 3.29 -15.01 6.62
CA VAL A 278 2.90 -13.65 7.02
C VAL A 278 3.61 -12.60 6.16
N ILE A 279 2.86 -11.59 5.73
CA ILE A 279 3.36 -10.51 4.88
C ILE A 279 3.02 -9.16 5.49
N PHE A 280 4.03 -8.36 5.83
CA PHE A 280 3.86 -6.94 6.19
C PHE A 280 3.80 -6.10 4.91
N ILE A 281 2.82 -5.21 4.79
CA ILE A 281 2.72 -4.24 3.70
C ILE A 281 2.84 -2.83 4.28
N LYS A 282 3.75 -2.03 3.71
CA LYS A 282 3.95 -0.62 4.05
C LYS A 282 4.50 0.13 2.83
N ASN A 283 3.96 1.30 2.52
CA ASN A 283 4.46 2.15 1.44
C ASN A 283 5.90 2.60 1.69
N ILE A 284 6.68 2.74 0.60
CA ILE A 284 8.10 3.09 0.63
C ILE A 284 8.41 4.42 1.35
N ASP A 285 7.47 5.36 1.37
CA ASP A 285 7.67 6.73 1.86
C ASP A 285 7.13 6.98 3.27
N ASN A 286 6.41 6.03 3.86
CA ASN A 286 5.95 6.12 5.24
C ASN A 286 7.06 5.60 6.18
N VAL A 287 8.09 6.42 6.40
CA VAL A 287 9.25 6.08 7.24
C VAL A 287 9.63 7.26 8.12
N VAL A 288 10.27 6.99 9.26
CA VAL A 288 10.71 8.02 10.22
C VAL A 288 12.15 7.79 10.70
N PRO A 289 12.83 8.82 11.23
CA PRO A 289 14.15 8.67 11.82
C PRO A 289 14.16 7.69 13.00
N ASP A 290 15.31 7.06 13.27
CA ASP A 290 15.47 6.04 14.33
C ASP A 290 14.87 6.46 15.68
N LYS A 291 15.02 7.74 16.08
CA LYS A 291 14.49 8.28 17.35
C LYS A 291 12.96 8.25 17.45
N LEU A 292 12.23 8.17 16.33
CA LEU A 292 10.76 8.13 16.26
C LEU A 292 10.21 6.75 15.89
N LYS A 293 11.06 5.76 15.60
CA LYS A 293 10.61 4.43 15.12
C LYS A 293 9.91 3.58 16.18
N GLY A 294 10.00 3.93 17.47
CA GLY A 294 9.48 3.13 18.58
C GLY A 294 8.03 2.69 18.39
N ASP A 295 7.14 3.64 18.13
CA ASP A 295 5.71 3.37 17.92
C ASP A 295 5.46 2.50 16.68
N THR A 296 6.17 2.76 15.57
CA THR A 296 6.09 1.94 14.36
C THR A 296 6.44 0.48 14.67
N VAL A 297 7.54 0.23 15.37
CA VAL A 297 7.96 -1.14 15.70
C VAL A 297 6.97 -1.82 16.65
N LEU A 298 6.53 -1.11 17.69
CA LEU A 298 5.57 -1.63 18.67
C LEU A 298 4.26 -2.03 18.00
N TYR A 299 3.65 -1.11 17.26
CA TYR A 299 2.34 -1.33 16.67
C TYR A 299 2.38 -2.30 15.48
N LYS A 300 3.50 -2.39 14.74
CA LYS A 300 3.69 -3.46 13.74
C LYS A 300 3.68 -4.84 14.37
N LYS A 301 4.38 -5.02 15.50
CA LYS A 301 4.35 -6.29 16.25
C LYS A 301 2.97 -6.55 16.83
N LEU A 302 2.28 -5.51 17.33
CA LEU A 302 0.94 -5.61 17.88
C LEU A 302 -0.06 -6.15 16.85
N ILE A 303 -0.17 -5.51 15.69
CA ILE A 303 -1.14 -5.92 14.65
C ILE A 303 -0.80 -7.31 14.07
N ALA A 304 0.49 -7.67 13.99
CA ALA A 304 0.90 -9.02 13.64
C ALA A 304 0.47 -10.03 14.72
N GLY A 305 0.57 -9.68 15.99
CA GLY A 305 0.07 -10.47 17.11
C GLY A 305 -1.43 -10.70 17.08
N VAL A 306 -2.20 -9.66 16.75
CA VAL A 306 -3.65 -9.75 16.52
C VAL A 306 -3.95 -10.73 15.39
N LEU A 307 -3.25 -10.60 14.25
CA LEU A 307 -3.41 -11.47 13.09
C LEU A 307 -3.18 -12.94 13.47
N ILE A 308 -2.05 -13.25 14.11
CA ILE A 308 -1.72 -14.62 14.50
C ILE A 308 -2.75 -15.20 15.47
N THR A 309 -3.17 -14.42 16.46
CA THR A 309 -4.13 -14.88 17.47
C THR A 309 -5.47 -15.23 16.83
N LEU A 310 -6.00 -14.38 15.96
CA LEU A 310 -7.28 -14.61 15.29
C LEU A 310 -7.18 -15.72 14.25
N GLN A 311 -6.06 -15.80 13.51
CA GLN A 311 -5.83 -16.86 12.54
C GLN A 311 -5.76 -18.24 13.20
N GLN A 312 -5.03 -18.38 14.30
CA GLN A 312 -4.93 -19.65 15.05
C GLN A 312 -6.30 -20.10 15.58
N GLN A 313 -7.10 -19.16 16.08
CA GLN A 313 -8.47 -19.47 16.51
C GLN A 313 -9.34 -19.94 15.32
N ALA A 314 -9.28 -19.25 14.19
CA ALA A 314 -9.98 -19.66 12.97
C ALA A 314 -9.56 -21.05 12.49
N PHE A 315 -8.27 -21.37 12.58
CA PHE A 315 -7.73 -22.69 12.22
C PHE A 315 -8.23 -23.79 13.16
N ALA A 316 -8.26 -23.56 14.47
CA ALA A 316 -8.79 -24.50 15.43
C ALA A 316 -10.28 -24.80 15.16
N TYR A 317 -11.06 -23.77 14.85
CA TYR A 317 -12.47 -23.94 14.45
C TYR A 317 -12.62 -24.70 13.13
N LEU A 318 -11.82 -24.41 12.12
CA LEU A 318 -11.85 -25.16 10.86
C LEU A 318 -11.52 -26.65 11.06
N GLN A 319 -10.53 -26.96 11.90
CA GLN A 319 -10.19 -28.34 12.27
C GLN A 319 -11.33 -29.03 13.02
N LEU A 320 -11.99 -28.33 13.94
CA LEU A 320 -13.17 -28.85 14.65
C LEU A 320 -14.31 -29.16 13.68
N LEU A 321 -14.64 -28.24 12.78
CA LEU A 321 -15.69 -28.43 11.77
C LEU A 321 -15.34 -29.52 10.74
N ASP A 322 -14.06 -29.73 10.41
CA ASP A 322 -13.61 -30.82 9.55
C ASP A 322 -13.65 -32.19 10.21
N SER A 323 -13.54 -32.25 11.55
CA SER A 323 -13.64 -33.50 12.28
C SER A 323 -15.03 -34.14 12.22
N GLY A 324 -16.07 -33.36 11.90
CA GLY A 324 -17.48 -33.76 11.96
C GLY A 324 -18.01 -34.00 13.38
N LYS A 325 -17.20 -33.72 14.42
CA LYS A 325 -17.52 -33.97 15.83
C LYS A 325 -17.61 -32.66 16.58
N TYR A 326 -18.74 -31.97 16.42
CA TYR A 326 -19.03 -30.70 17.08
C TYR A 326 -20.46 -30.69 17.62
N THR A 327 -20.69 -29.88 18.65
CA THR A 327 -22.02 -29.62 19.19
C THR A 327 -22.62 -28.38 18.56
N HIS A 328 -23.96 -28.23 18.63
CA HIS A 328 -24.62 -27.00 18.21
C HIS A 328 -24.08 -25.75 18.93
N GLU A 329 -23.78 -25.86 20.22
CA GLU A 329 -23.18 -24.78 21.01
C GLU A 329 -21.82 -24.34 20.44
N GLN A 330 -20.98 -25.28 20.00
CA GLN A 330 -19.71 -24.97 19.35
C GLN A 330 -19.93 -24.28 18.00
N ILE A 331 -20.95 -24.67 17.21
CA ILE A 331 -21.30 -23.97 15.97
C ILE A 331 -21.67 -22.51 16.27
N LEU A 332 -22.46 -22.26 17.32
CA LEU A 332 -22.84 -20.91 17.73
C LEU A 332 -21.65 -20.08 18.23
N ASP A 333 -20.72 -20.68 18.97
CA ASP A 333 -19.46 -20.02 19.37
C ASP A 333 -18.62 -19.60 18.16
N ILE A 334 -18.51 -20.49 17.16
CA ILE A 334 -17.82 -20.19 15.90
C ILE A 334 -18.52 -19.06 15.15
N LEU A 335 -19.85 -19.11 15.05
CA LEU A 335 -20.63 -18.03 14.44
C LEU A 335 -20.41 -16.70 15.17
N GLN A 336 -20.39 -16.71 16.49
CA GLN A 336 -20.10 -15.53 17.30
C GLN A 336 -18.69 -14.99 17.04
N PHE A 337 -17.70 -15.87 16.89
CA PHE A 337 -16.34 -15.47 16.52
C PHE A 337 -16.32 -14.79 15.14
N VAL A 338 -16.91 -15.38 14.11
CA VAL A 338 -16.98 -14.79 12.76
C VAL A 338 -17.69 -13.42 12.79
N GLN A 339 -18.80 -13.31 13.52
CA GLN A 339 -19.58 -12.07 13.58
C GLN A 339 -18.94 -10.97 14.43
N LYS A 340 -18.33 -11.31 15.57
CA LYS A 340 -17.85 -10.32 16.56
C LYS A 340 -16.35 -10.07 16.55
N LYS A 341 -15.55 -11.05 16.13
CA LYS A 341 -14.08 -10.93 16.10
C LYS A 341 -13.56 -10.68 14.68
N LEU A 342 -14.17 -11.29 13.67
CA LEU A 342 -13.85 -11.03 12.26
C LEU A 342 -14.80 -10.00 11.61
N PHE A 343 -15.78 -9.49 12.37
CA PHE A 343 -16.77 -8.51 11.92
C PHE A 343 -17.48 -8.88 10.61
N CYS A 344 -17.67 -10.18 10.34
CA CYS A 344 -18.37 -10.67 9.16
C CYS A 344 -19.77 -11.18 9.56
N LYS A 345 -20.80 -10.42 9.22
CA LYS A 345 -22.19 -10.72 9.57
C LYS A 345 -23.01 -11.05 8.34
N ASN A 346 -23.79 -12.13 8.39
CA ASN A 346 -24.84 -12.41 7.42
C ASN A 346 -26.19 -12.36 8.15
N PRO A 347 -27.11 -11.44 7.79
CA PRO A 347 -28.44 -11.35 8.39
C PRO A 347 -29.29 -12.64 8.29
N GLU A 348 -28.98 -13.49 7.31
CA GLU A 348 -29.73 -14.71 7.00
C GLU A 348 -29.25 -15.94 7.79
N THR A 349 -28.18 -15.86 8.60
CA THR A 349 -27.65 -17.04 9.31
C THR A 349 -28.64 -17.66 10.29
N LYS A 350 -29.63 -16.89 10.76
CA LYS A 350 -30.72 -17.37 11.62
C LYS A 350 -31.69 -18.34 10.92
N ASN A 351 -31.68 -18.33 9.58
CA ASN A 351 -32.55 -19.15 8.75
C ASN A 351 -31.85 -20.43 8.26
N LEU A 352 -30.55 -20.58 8.52
CA LEU A 352 -29.76 -21.73 8.08
C LEU A 352 -29.93 -22.90 9.04
N GLU A 353 -30.06 -24.10 8.50
CA GLU A 353 -29.91 -25.33 9.29
C GLU A 353 -28.44 -25.54 9.69
N ASP A 354 -28.17 -26.34 10.73
CA ASP A 354 -26.82 -26.56 11.24
C ASP A 354 -25.82 -27.03 10.15
N ALA A 355 -26.27 -27.89 9.22
CA ALA A 355 -25.43 -28.36 8.13
C ALA A 355 -25.04 -27.22 7.16
N GLU A 356 -25.99 -26.37 6.81
CA GLU A 356 -25.77 -25.21 5.95
C GLU A 356 -24.92 -24.15 6.65
N LEU A 357 -25.17 -23.94 7.95
CA LEU A 357 -24.40 -23.03 8.78
C LEU A 357 -22.94 -23.47 8.88
N VAL A 358 -22.66 -24.76 9.01
CA VAL A 358 -21.28 -25.28 9.01
C VAL A 358 -20.58 -25.03 7.68
N ILE A 359 -21.26 -25.24 6.54
CA ILE A 359 -20.70 -24.95 5.21
C ILE A 359 -20.37 -23.46 5.11
N TYR A 360 -21.32 -22.59 5.48
CA TYR A 360 -21.12 -21.14 5.52
C TYR A 360 -19.94 -20.74 6.41
N LEU A 361 -19.84 -21.28 7.63
CA LEU A 361 -18.76 -20.96 8.56
C LEU A 361 -17.39 -21.39 8.02
N LYS A 362 -17.30 -22.56 7.37
CA LYS A 362 -16.06 -23.00 6.71
C LYS A 362 -15.66 -22.04 5.60
N GLU A 363 -16.60 -21.61 4.76
CA GLU A 363 -16.35 -20.65 3.68
C GLU A 363 -15.89 -19.29 4.20
N LYS A 364 -16.41 -18.82 5.34
CA LYS A 364 -16.02 -17.54 5.96
C LYS A 364 -14.70 -17.60 6.70
N LEU A 365 -14.44 -18.70 7.42
CA LEU A 365 -13.17 -18.86 8.14
C LEU A 365 -12.00 -19.13 7.19
N ASN A 366 -12.20 -19.94 6.15
CA ASN A 366 -11.13 -20.39 5.26
C ASN A 366 -10.81 -19.41 4.13
N ARG A 367 -10.35 -18.23 4.52
CA ARG A 367 -9.98 -17.12 3.63
C ARG A 367 -8.64 -16.54 4.05
N PRO A 368 -7.92 -15.85 3.14
CA PRO A 368 -6.83 -14.97 3.53
C PRO A 368 -7.29 -13.99 4.60
N MET A 369 -6.39 -13.65 5.52
CA MET A 369 -6.69 -12.73 6.63
C MET A 369 -5.77 -11.52 6.56
N ARG A 370 -6.28 -10.34 6.91
CA ARG A 370 -5.50 -9.12 7.08
C ARG A 370 -5.89 -8.37 8.34
N VAL A 371 -4.89 -7.83 9.01
CA VAL A 371 -5.07 -6.85 10.07
C VAL A 371 -4.49 -5.53 9.57
N CYS A 372 -5.30 -4.48 9.62
CA CYS A 372 -4.92 -3.15 9.15
C CYS A 372 -4.88 -2.18 10.33
N GLY A 373 -3.74 -1.48 10.49
CA GLY A 373 -3.66 -0.36 11.42
C GLY A 373 -4.52 0.80 10.91
N MET A 374 -5.23 1.48 11.80
CA MET A 374 -6.07 2.64 11.51
C MET A 374 -5.63 3.80 12.40
N VAL A 375 -5.27 4.93 11.81
CA VAL A 375 -4.93 6.15 12.56
C VAL A 375 -6.15 7.04 12.69
N LYS A 376 -6.22 7.84 13.75
CA LYS A 376 -7.28 8.84 13.89
C LYS A 376 -7.22 9.83 12.73
N ASN A 377 -8.39 10.14 12.18
CA ASN A 377 -8.50 11.08 11.07
C ASN A 377 -8.32 12.50 11.59
N VAL A 378 -7.32 13.21 11.07
CA VAL A 378 -7.02 14.61 11.39
C VAL A 378 -7.36 15.55 10.22
N GLY A 379 -8.27 15.12 9.34
CA GLY A 379 -8.67 15.84 8.13
C GLY A 379 -7.84 15.49 6.88
N GLU A 380 -7.14 14.35 6.90
CA GLU A 380 -6.36 13.90 5.75
C GLU A 380 -7.29 13.34 4.66
N PRO A 381 -7.15 13.77 3.39
CA PRO A 381 -7.93 13.21 2.30
C PRO A 381 -7.46 11.78 1.97
N GLY A 382 -8.41 10.85 1.85
CA GLY A 382 -8.19 9.52 1.28
C GLY A 382 -9.14 8.47 1.88
N GLY A 383 -8.72 7.20 1.84
CA GLY A 383 -9.59 6.07 2.18
C GLY A 383 -9.77 5.85 3.69
N GLY A 384 -10.98 5.45 4.08
CA GLY A 384 -11.39 5.21 5.46
C GLY A 384 -11.89 3.77 5.70
N PRO A 385 -12.02 3.37 6.97
CA PRO A 385 -12.58 2.07 7.33
C PRO A 385 -14.12 2.11 7.43
N PHE A 386 -14.80 1.14 6.82
CA PHE A 386 -16.26 1.04 6.78
C PHE A 386 -16.73 -0.40 6.99
N LEU A 387 -17.99 -0.57 7.37
CA LEU A 387 -18.73 -1.81 7.15
C LEU A 387 -19.53 -1.69 5.86
N ALA A 388 -19.26 -2.57 4.90
CA ALA A 388 -19.92 -2.57 3.59
C ALA A 388 -20.56 -3.94 3.30
N TYR A 389 -21.58 -3.92 2.44
CA TYR A 389 -22.20 -5.15 1.95
C TYR A 389 -21.34 -5.75 0.83
N ASN A 390 -21.04 -7.04 0.97
CA ASN A 390 -20.39 -7.85 -0.04
C ASN A 390 -21.43 -8.40 -1.04
N SER A 391 -20.96 -8.93 -2.16
CA SER A 391 -21.80 -9.47 -3.23
C SER A 391 -22.68 -10.65 -2.80
N ASP A 392 -22.26 -11.40 -1.79
CA ASP A 392 -23.01 -12.52 -1.20
C ASP A 392 -23.98 -12.10 -0.08
N GLY A 393 -24.18 -10.79 0.11
CA GLY A 393 -25.08 -10.24 1.12
C GLY A 393 -24.50 -10.15 2.54
N THR A 394 -23.27 -10.65 2.76
CA THR A 394 -22.60 -10.44 4.05
C THR A 394 -22.16 -9.00 4.23
N ILE A 395 -22.03 -8.57 5.48
CA ILE A 395 -21.52 -7.27 5.88
C ILE A 395 -20.16 -7.50 6.54
N SER A 396 -19.11 -6.87 6.03
CA SER A 396 -17.76 -6.97 6.63
C SER A 396 -17.00 -5.66 6.56
N LEU A 397 -15.88 -5.62 7.28
CA LEU A 397 -14.96 -4.49 7.29
C LEU A 397 -14.27 -4.34 5.93
N GLN A 398 -14.32 -3.13 5.37
CA GLN A 398 -13.69 -2.75 4.11
C GLN A 398 -12.96 -1.41 4.25
N ILE A 399 -11.86 -1.26 3.52
CA ILE A 399 -11.21 0.04 3.33
C ILE A 399 -11.78 0.62 2.05
N LEU A 400 -12.36 1.82 2.08
CA LEU A 400 -12.98 2.44 0.92
C LEU A 400 -12.39 3.80 0.64
N GLU A 401 -12.19 4.11 -0.63
CA GLU A 401 -11.86 5.45 -1.11
C GLU A 401 -13.13 6.24 -1.46
N SER A 402 -13.02 7.57 -1.53
CA SER A 402 -14.14 8.44 -1.88
C SER A 402 -14.76 8.13 -3.25
N SER A 403 -13.97 7.57 -4.17
CA SER A 403 -14.43 7.12 -5.50
C SER A 403 -15.40 5.94 -5.44
N GLN A 404 -15.43 5.20 -4.34
CA GLN A 404 -16.29 4.01 -4.15
C GLN A 404 -17.57 4.33 -3.36
N ILE A 405 -17.73 5.59 -2.93
CA ILE A 405 -18.83 6.06 -2.10
C ILE A 405 -19.67 7.05 -2.90
N ASP A 406 -20.99 6.92 -2.85
CA ASP A 406 -21.87 7.88 -3.49
C ASP A 406 -21.92 9.19 -2.70
N MET A 407 -21.10 10.16 -3.09
CA MET A 407 -21.03 11.47 -2.44
C MET A 407 -22.27 12.35 -2.69
N ASN A 408 -23.19 11.92 -3.56
CA ASN A 408 -24.48 12.60 -3.76
C ASN A 408 -25.56 12.10 -2.81
N ASP A 409 -25.36 10.94 -2.16
CA ASP A 409 -26.22 10.44 -1.09
C ASP A 409 -25.82 11.14 0.24
N PRO A 410 -26.70 11.93 0.86
CA PRO A 410 -26.40 12.66 2.09
C PRO A 410 -25.99 11.74 3.25
N GLU A 411 -26.56 10.54 3.37
CA GLU A 411 -26.20 9.61 4.45
C GLU A 411 -24.80 9.03 4.25
N LYS A 412 -24.45 8.68 3.01
CA LYS A 412 -23.12 8.12 2.69
C LYS A 412 -22.03 9.20 2.78
N LYS A 413 -22.34 10.40 2.34
CA LYS A 413 -21.48 11.57 2.52
C LYS A 413 -21.23 11.84 4.01
N ASP A 414 -22.27 11.81 4.83
CA ASP A 414 -22.16 12.01 6.28
C ASP A 414 -21.29 10.92 6.94
N MET A 415 -21.47 9.65 6.55
CA MET A 415 -20.61 8.54 7.00
C MET A 415 -19.13 8.76 6.65
N PHE A 416 -18.86 9.29 5.46
CA PHE A 416 -17.49 9.58 5.02
C PHE A 416 -16.88 10.77 5.78
N GLU A 417 -17.60 11.89 5.87
CA GLU A 417 -17.12 13.13 6.50
C GLU A 417 -16.96 12.99 8.02
N LYS A 418 -17.78 12.18 8.68
CA LYS A 418 -17.68 11.88 10.12
C LYS A 418 -16.78 10.68 10.45
N GLY A 419 -16.09 10.12 9.45
CA GLY A 419 -15.15 9.02 9.64
C GLY A 419 -14.07 9.39 10.67
N THR A 420 -14.01 8.63 11.77
CA THR A 420 -13.10 8.91 12.89
C THR A 420 -11.67 8.47 12.62
N HIS A 421 -11.47 7.60 11.64
CA HIS A 421 -10.20 6.95 11.33
C HIS A 421 -9.90 6.97 9.83
N PHE A 422 -8.62 6.78 9.52
CA PHE A 422 -8.06 6.78 8.18
C PHE A 422 -7.12 5.57 8.00
N ASN A 423 -7.04 5.02 6.78
CA ASN A 423 -6.14 3.91 6.46
C ASN A 423 -4.73 4.40 6.05
N PRO A 424 -3.68 4.20 6.88
CA PRO A 424 -2.31 4.58 6.58
C PRO A 424 -1.59 3.64 5.60
N VAL A 425 -2.28 2.61 5.08
CA VAL A 425 -1.67 1.49 4.34
C VAL A 425 -0.63 0.77 5.21
N ASP A 426 -1.05 0.46 6.44
CA ASP A 426 -0.32 -0.38 7.37
C ASP A 426 -1.07 -1.72 7.50
N LEU A 427 -0.58 -2.76 6.82
CA LEU A 427 -1.25 -4.07 6.80
C LEU A 427 -0.29 -5.19 7.20
N VAL A 428 -0.84 -6.20 7.86
CA VAL A 428 -0.21 -7.51 8.02
C VAL A 428 -1.18 -8.56 7.53
N CYS A 429 -0.73 -9.38 6.59
CA CYS A 429 -1.53 -10.34 5.85
C CYS A 429 -1.08 -11.76 6.17
N ALA A 430 -2.02 -12.69 6.24
CA ALA A 430 -1.77 -14.12 6.26
C ALA A 430 -2.43 -14.78 5.05
N VAL A 431 -1.62 -15.55 4.30
CA VAL A 431 -1.98 -16.00 2.94
C VAL A 431 -2.00 -17.52 2.80
N ARG A 432 -1.95 -18.25 3.91
CA ARG A 432 -2.07 -19.72 3.94
C ARG A 432 -3.29 -20.17 4.73
N ASP A 433 -3.84 -21.29 4.32
CA ASP A 433 -4.94 -21.98 5.01
C ASP A 433 -4.43 -22.77 6.23
N TYR A 434 -5.38 -23.33 6.98
CA TYR A 434 -5.14 -24.18 8.16
C TYR A 434 -4.43 -25.50 7.86
N LYS A 435 -4.28 -25.88 6.58
CA LYS A 435 -3.55 -27.05 6.09
C LYS A 435 -2.16 -26.68 5.56
N GLY A 436 -1.80 -25.39 5.54
CA GLY A 436 -0.52 -24.87 5.05
C GLY A 436 -0.49 -24.57 3.54
N HIS A 437 -1.60 -24.78 2.82
CA HIS A 437 -1.68 -24.42 1.41
C HIS A 437 -1.80 -22.92 1.26
N LYS A 438 -1.12 -22.37 0.25
CA LYS A 438 -1.25 -20.97 -0.12
C LYS A 438 -2.59 -20.74 -0.82
N PHE A 439 -3.29 -19.69 -0.41
CA PHE A 439 -4.46 -19.22 -1.14
C PHE A 439 -4.05 -18.60 -2.47
N ASP A 440 -4.85 -18.84 -3.51
CA ASP A 440 -4.74 -18.07 -4.74
C ASP A 440 -5.46 -16.73 -4.55
N LEU A 441 -4.69 -15.68 -4.22
CA LEU A 441 -5.21 -14.39 -3.76
C LEU A 441 -6.08 -13.70 -4.82
N VAL A 442 -5.86 -13.99 -6.10
CA VAL A 442 -6.63 -13.39 -7.21
C VAL A 442 -8.09 -13.84 -7.23
N LYS A 443 -8.42 -14.96 -6.56
CA LYS A 443 -9.79 -15.47 -6.41
C LYS A 443 -10.63 -14.66 -5.42
N TYR A 444 -9.99 -13.84 -4.59
CA TYR A 444 -10.64 -13.04 -3.54
C TYR A 444 -10.80 -11.56 -3.94
N VAL A 445 -10.50 -11.24 -5.20
CA VAL A 445 -10.63 -9.89 -5.78
C VAL A 445 -12.08 -9.61 -6.14
N ASP A 446 -12.62 -8.50 -5.66
CA ASP A 446 -13.91 -8.01 -6.14
C ASP A 446 -13.72 -7.18 -7.42
N LYS A 447 -13.99 -7.81 -8.57
CA LYS A 447 -13.90 -7.15 -9.88
C LYS A 447 -14.86 -5.96 -10.02
N ALA A 448 -15.89 -5.84 -9.18
CA ALA A 448 -16.86 -4.75 -9.24
C ALA A 448 -16.40 -3.46 -8.55
N THR A 449 -15.22 -3.45 -7.93
CA THR A 449 -14.69 -2.27 -7.21
C THR A 449 -13.55 -1.58 -7.96
N GLY A 450 -13.43 -1.79 -9.27
CA GLY A 450 -12.55 -0.96 -10.11
C GLY A 450 -13.09 0.46 -10.24
N PHE A 451 -12.35 1.33 -10.92
CA PHE A 451 -12.86 2.66 -11.26
C PHE A 451 -12.35 3.15 -12.61
N ILE A 452 -13.08 4.10 -13.21
CA ILE A 452 -12.73 4.70 -14.49
C ILE A 452 -12.27 6.14 -14.24
N SER A 453 -11.04 6.44 -14.65
CA SER A 453 -10.50 7.79 -14.65
C SER A 453 -10.51 8.40 -16.05
N TYR A 454 -10.71 9.71 -16.11
CA TYR A 454 -10.63 10.48 -17.35
C TYR A 454 -9.25 11.13 -17.44
N LYS A 455 -8.59 10.96 -18.59
CA LYS A 455 -7.25 11.49 -18.88
C LYS A 455 -7.25 12.07 -20.29
N SER A 456 -6.18 12.76 -20.64
CA SER A 456 -5.91 13.18 -22.01
C SER A 456 -4.52 12.74 -22.46
N LYS A 457 -4.38 12.45 -23.75
CA LYS A 457 -3.10 12.17 -24.40
C LYS A 457 -3.08 12.83 -25.78
N ASN A 458 -2.05 13.64 -26.06
CA ASN A 458 -1.88 14.34 -27.33
C ASN A 458 -3.13 15.17 -27.73
N GLY A 459 -3.76 15.82 -26.75
CA GLY A 459 -4.97 16.63 -26.96
C GLY A 459 -6.28 15.83 -27.17
N LYS A 460 -6.24 14.49 -27.02
CA LYS A 460 -7.44 13.64 -27.09
C LYS A 460 -7.79 13.09 -25.72
N ASP A 461 -9.08 13.13 -25.39
CA ASP A 461 -9.58 12.55 -24.15
C ASP A 461 -9.66 11.03 -24.25
N LEU A 462 -9.38 10.36 -23.13
CA LEU A 462 -9.44 8.92 -22.98
C LEU A 462 -9.97 8.53 -21.59
N LYS A 463 -10.59 7.36 -21.52
CA LYS A 463 -10.95 6.66 -20.30
C LYS A 463 -9.86 5.64 -19.98
N ALA A 464 -9.41 5.62 -18.73
CA ALA A 464 -8.45 4.65 -18.22
C ALA A 464 -9.10 3.86 -17.07
N LEU A 465 -9.05 2.55 -17.18
CA LEU A 465 -9.57 1.63 -16.19
C LEU A 465 -8.50 1.37 -15.13
N GLU A 466 -8.83 1.55 -13.86
CA GLU A 466 -8.00 1.11 -12.74
C GLU A 466 -8.62 -0.14 -12.13
N LEU A 467 -7.79 -1.17 -11.91
CA LEU A 467 -8.20 -2.43 -11.30
C LEU A 467 -8.59 -2.21 -9.83
N PRO A 468 -9.40 -3.10 -9.24
CA PRO A 468 -9.69 -3.10 -7.82
C PRO A 468 -8.43 -2.88 -6.98
N GLY A 469 -8.36 -1.78 -6.24
CA GLY A 469 -7.15 -1.40 -5.52
C GLY A 469 -6.71 -2.45 -4.49
N LEU A 470 -5.40 -2.55 -4.23
CA LEU A 470 -4.81 -3.65 -3.46
C LEU A 470 -5.52 -3.88 -2.11
N TRP A 471 -5.81 -2.80 -1.37
CA TRP A 471 -6.45 -2.88 -0.05
C TRP A 471 -7.94 -2.53 -0.05
N ASN A 472 -8.49 -1.96 -1.12
CA ASN A 472 -9.88 -1.48 -1.19
C ASN A 472 -10.75 -2.24 -2.20
N GLY A 473 -10.22 -3.31 -2.82
CA GLY A 473 -10.96 -4.16 -3.74
C GLY A 473 -10.34 -5.54 -3.98
N ALA A 474 -9.02 -5.60 -4.18
CA ALA A 474 -8.32 -6.87 -4.38
C ALA A 474 -8.29 -7.77 -3.13
N MET A 475 -8.53 -7.18 -1.96
CA MET A 475 -8.66 -7.86 -0.68
C MET A 475 -10.10 -7.81 -0.13
N SER A 476 -11.10 -7.63 -0.99
CA SER A 476 -12.50 -7.47 -0.55
C SER A 476 -13.03 -8.73 0.15
N ASP A 477 -12.78 -9.93 -0.39
CA ASP A 477 -13.25 -11.18 0.21
C ASP A 477 -12.26 -11.79 1.23
N TRP A 478 -11.51 -10.95 1.94
CA TRP A 478 -10.58 -11.36 2.99
C TRP A 478 -11.21 -11.20 4.38
N ASN A 479 -10.79 -12.02 5.33
CA ASN A 479 -11.07 -11.77 6.74
C ASN A 479 -10.29 -10.53 7.19
N THR A 480 -11.02 -9.43 7.39
CA THR A 480 -10.44 -8.10 7.63
C THR A 480 -10.71 -7.66 9.05
N VAL A 481 -9.66 -7.22 9.75
CA VAL A 481 -9.75 -6.67 11.11
C VAL A 481 -9.00 -5.36 11.17
N PHE A 482 -9.58 -4.37 11.84
CA PHE A 482 -8.96 -3.06 12.03
C PHE A 482 -8.48 -2.89 13.46
N VAL A 483 -7.33 -2.24 13.63
CA VAL A 483 -6.74 -1.95 14.94
C VAL A 483 -6.37 -0.47 15.00
N GLU A 484 -6.79 0.25 16.04
CA GLU A 484 -6.37 1.63 16.26
C GLU A 484 -4.85 1.68 16.54
N VAL A 485 -4.14 2.52 15.80
CA VAL A 485 -2.70 2.76 15.97
C VAL A 485 -2.44 4.27 16.06
N PRO A 486 -1.35 4.71 16.73
CA PRO A 486 -1.09 6.12 16.91
C PRO A 486 -0.71 6.78 15.58
N LEU A 487 -1.07 8.07 15.45
CA LEU A 487 -0.79 8.86 14.25
C LEU A 487 0.71 8.90 13.90
N THR A 488 1.58 8.75 14.89
CA THR A 488 3.05 8.65 14.75
C THR A 488 3.51 7.48 13.87
N THR A 489 2.65 6.50 13.57
CA THR A 489 2.93 5.40 12.62
C THR A 489 2.70 5.78 11.15
N PHE A 490 2.15 6.97 10.89
CA PHE A 490 1.77 7.44 9.56
C PHE A 490 2.42 8.79 9.22
N ASN A 491 3.54 8.72 8.50
CA ASN A 491 4.35 9.87 8.10
C ASN A 491 4.73 9.77 6.61
N PRO A 492 3.76 9.83 5.68
CA PRO A 492 4.05 9.80 4.26
C PRO A 492 4.61 11.16 3.80
N VAL A 493 5.50 11.12 2.80
CA VAL A 493 6.06 12.33 2.18
C VAL A 493 5.34 12.61 0.87
N LYS A 494 4.40 13.57 0.85
CA LYS A 494 3.63 13.94 -0.36
C LYS A 494 4.34 15.01 -1.19
N THR A 495 5.02 15.95 -0.54
CA THR A 495 5.80 17.04 -1.15
C THR A 495 7.20 17.10 -0.55
N VAL A 496 8.18 17.72 -1.24
CA VAL A 496 9.55 17.81 -0.71
C VAL A 496 9.62 18.53 0.64
N ASN A 497 8.80 19.56 0.85
CA ASN A 497 8.76 20.29 2.12
C ASN A 497 8.20 19.45 3.29
N ASP A 498 7.57 18.30 3.03
CA ASP A 498 7.18 17.39 4.11
C ASP A 498 8.40 16.81 4.85
N LEU A 499 9.56 16.73 4.19
CA LEU A 499 10.81 16.33 4.83
C LEU A 499 11.30 17.33 5.89
N LEU A 500 10.75 18.54 5.93
CA LEU A 500 11.07 19.56 6.94
C LEU A 500 10.21 19.45 8.20
N ARG A 501 9.21 18.55 8.21
CA ARG A 501 8.39 18.27 9.39
C ARG A 501 9.22 17.54 10.44
N GLU A 502 8.88 17.73 11.71
CA GLU A 502 9.60 17.10 12.83
C GLU A 502 9.72 15.58 12.69
N GLN A 503 8.73 14.94 12.05
CA GLN A 503 8.68 13.50 11.83
C GLN A 503 9.74 12.98 10.85
N HIS A 504 10.43 13.88 10.13
CA HIS A 504 11.51 13.57 9.17
C HIS A 504 12.84 14.26 9.51
N GLN A 505 12.93 14.95 10.65
CA GLN A 505 14.11 15.72 11.09
C GLN A 505 14.82 15.06 12.26
#